data_AF-A0A969FQ13-F1
#
_entry.id   AF-A0A969FQ13-F1
#
_cell.length_a   1.000
_cell.length_b   1.000
_cell.length_c   1.000
_cell.angle_alpha   90.00
_cell.angle_beta   90.00
_cell.angle_gamma   90.00
#
_symmetry.space_group_name_H-M   'P 1'
#
loop_
_entity.id
_entity.type
_entity.pdbx_description
1 polymer ?
#
loop_
_entity_poly.entity_id
_entity_poly.type
_entity_poly.pdbx_seq_one_letter_code
_entity_poly.pdbx_strand_id
1 'polypeptide(L)'
;LPSSFASEGVVAGRCLDPAWLGTLFPERAFADKKDRGQRASCGCMPSVDIGMTDTCLHGCVYCYATRTHEAALARHALHDEKGDAVVPASPSW
;
A
#
# COMPACT_ATOMS: atom_id res chain seq x y z
N LEU A 1 7.56 20.90 -16.18
CA LEU A 1 7.09 20.53 -14.83
C LEU A 1 5.87 21.40 -14.56
N PRO A 2 4.74 20.87 -14.03
CA PRO A 2 3.67 21.75 -13.60
C PRO A 2 4.24 22.72 -12.56
N SER A 3 3.91 24.01 -12.71
CA SER A 3 4.33 25.07 -11.80
C SER A 3 3.90 24.73 -10.37
N SER A 4 4.81 24.94 -9.42
CA SER A 4 4.50 24.80 -8.00
C SER A 4 3.44 25.83 -7.60
N PHE A 5 2.42 25.40 -6.85
CA PHE A 5 1.40 26.28 -6.27
C PHE A 5 1.75 26.74 -4.83
N ALA A 6 3.06 26.74 -4.51
CA ALA A 6 3.52 27.08 -3.17
C ALA A 6 3.28 28.56 -2.82
N SER A 7 3.30 29.47 -3.80
CA SER A 7 2.96 30.88 -3.62
C SER A 7 1.51 31.09 -3.19
N GLU A 8 0.62 30.15 -3.54
CA GLU A 8 -0.79 30.13 -3.17
C GLU A 8 -1.05 29.32 -1.89
N GLY A 9 0.01 28.87 -1.20
CA GLY A 9 -0.08 28.10 0.05
C GLY A 9 -0.38 26.61 -0.14
N VAL A 10 -0.38 26.09 -1.38
CA VAL A 10 -0.58 24.67 -1.64
C VAL A 10 0.75 23.94 -1.45
N VAL A 11 0.82 23.17 -0.37
CA VAL A 11 1.99 22.33 -0.06
C VAL A 11 1.87 20.95 -0.69
N ALA A 12 3.01 20.29 -0.91
CA ALA A 12 3.03 18.92 -1.38
C ALA A 12 2.37 17.98 -0.35
N GLY A 13 1.33 17.26 -0.78
CA GLY A 13 0.66 16.28 0.06
C GLY A 13 1.47 15.02 0.29
N ARG A 14 1.18 14.33 1.40
CA ARG A 14 1.70 13.00 1.72
C ARG A 14 0.51 12.06 1.90
N CYS A 15 0.49 10.93 1.19
CA CYS A 15 -0.57 9.92 1.35
C CYS A 15 -0.53 9.27 2.75
N LEU A 16 0.68 9.07 3.28
CA LEU A 16 0.94 8.64 4.65
C LEU A 16 1.68 9.78 5.35
N ASP A 17 0.92 10.74 5.88
CA ASP A 17 1.45 11.88 6.63
C ASP A 17 1.51 11.55 8.13
N PRO A 18 2.70 11.49 8.74
CA PRO A 18 2.84 11.10 10.15
C PRO A 18 2.21 12.12 11.10
N ALA A 19 2.18 13.41 10.75
CA ALA A 19 1.55 14.44 11.57
C ALA A 19 0.03 14.30 11.53
N TRP A 20 -0.54 14.08 10.34
CA TRP A 20 -1.98 13.85 10.20
C TRP A 20 -2.41 12.55 10.89
N LEU A 21 -1.68 11.45 10.66
CA LEU A 21 -1.94 10.17 11.34
C LEU A 21 -1.84 10.28 12.87
N GLY A 22 -0.91 11.09 13.37
CA GLY A 22 -0.81 11.39 14.80
C GLY A 22 -2.02 12.12 15.38
N THR A 23 -2.79 12.85 14.55
CA THR A 23 -4.07 13.44 14.99
C THR A 23 -5.19 12.40 15.11
N LEU A 24 -5.14 11.36 14.27
CA LEU A 24 -6.13 10.27 14.25
C LEU A 24 -5.84 9.19 15.30
N PHE A 25 -4.56 8.91 15.55
CA PHE A 25 -4.09 7.83 16.44
C PHE A 25 -3.07 8.39 17.45
N PRO A 26 -3.51 9.22 18.41
CA PRO A 26 -2.63 9.93 19.33
C PRO A 26 -1.82 9.01 20.25
N GLU A 27 -2.25 7.76 20.45
CA GLU A 27 -1.56 6.74 21.22
C GLU A 27 -0.42 6.04 20.45
N ARG A 28 -0.28 6.32 19.14
CA ARG A 28 0.72 5.70 18.26
C ARG A 28 1.81 6.68 17.88
N ALA A 29 3.04 6.17 17.79
CA ALA A 29 4.18 6.90 17.24
C ALA A 29 4.35 6.59 15.75
N PHE A 30 4.46 7.64 14.93
CA PHE A 30 4.72 7.53 13.50
C PHE A 30 6.10 8.11 13.18
N ALA A 31 6.85 7.43 12.31
CA ALA A 31 8.18 7.89 11.93
C ALA A 31 8.09 9.10 10.99
N ASP A 32 8.58 10.26 11.43
CA ASP A 32 8.70 11.44 10.58
C ASP A 32 9.95 11.36 9.67
N LYS A 33 9.89 10.43 8.70
CA LYS A 33 10.98 10.17 7.77
C LYS A 33 10.43 9.72 6.42
N LYS A 34 10.95 10.26 5.31
CA LYS A 34 10.59 9.77 3.97
C LYS A 34 10.98 8.29 3.77
N ASP A 35 10.08 7.50 3.19
CA ASP A 35 10.41 6.17 2.68
C ASP A 35 11.46 6.23 1.56
N ARG A 36 12.50 5.40 1.67
CA ARG A 36 13.65 5.36 0.75
C ARG A 36 13.26 4.87 -0.64
N GLY A 37 12.30 3.94 -0.73
CA GLY A 37 11.87 3.31 -1.97
C GLY A 37 10.87 4.15 -2.79
N GLN A 38 10.32 5.21 -2.20
CA GLN A 38 9.33 6.05 -2.86
C GLN A 38 9.95 7.06 -3.82
N ARG A 39 9.17 7.44 -4.85
CA ARG A 39 9.51 8.44 -5.88
C ARG A 39 10.12 9.71 -5.25
N ALA A 40 10.99 10.41 -5.99
CA ALA A 40 11.70 11.59 -5.47
C ALA A 40 10.76 12.68 -4.93
N SER A 41 9.62 12.90 -5.59
CA SER A 41 8.61 13.88 -5.18
C SER A 41 7.64 13.39 -4.10
N CYS A 42 7.67 12.10 -3.73
CA CYS A 42 6.81 11.54 -2.71
C CYS A 42 7.38 11.88 -1.32
N GLY A 43 6.53 12.35 -0.40
CA GLY A 43 6.92 12.69 0.96
C GLY A 43 6.47 11.68 2.03
N CYS A 44 5.81 10.59 1.63
CA CYS A 44 5.20 9.64 2.58
C CYS A 44 6.20 9.03 3.55
N MET A 45 5.73 8.78 4.78
CA MET A 45 6.45 8.00 5.78
C MET A 45 6.66 6.52 5.34
N PRO A 46 7.53 5.74 5.99
CA PRO A 46 7.77 4.35 5.63
C PRO A 46 6.51 3.52 5.84
N SER A 47 6.25 2.61 4.91
CA SER A 47 5.08 1.74 4.95
C SER A 47 5.33 0.43 4.21
N VAL A 48 4.48 -0.55 4.48
CA VAL A 48 4.48 -1.84 3.79
C VAL A 48 3.15 -1.97 3.07
N ASP A 49 3.20 -2.37 1.80
CA ASP A 49 2.00 -2.71 1.04
C ASP A 49 1.37 -3.99 1.61
N ILE A 50 0.07 -3.97 1.82
CA ILE A 50 -0.71 -5.13 2.31
C ILE A 50 -1.31 -5.94 1.16
N GLY A 51 -1.15 -5.49 -0.09
CA GLY A 51 -1.68 -6.15 -1.28
C GLY A 51 -0.95 -7.45 -1.60
N MET A 52 -1.72 -8.47 -1.97
CA MET A 52 -1.20 -9.70 -2.59
C MET A 52 -1.86 -9.90 -3.95
N THR A 53 -1.06 -10.10 -4.98
CA THR A 53 -1.56 -10.37 -6.33
C THR A 53 -2.16 -11.78 -6.42
N ASP A 54 -2.99 -12.03 -7.43
CA ASP A 54 -3.63 -13.33 -7.69
C ASP A 54 -4.36 -13.91 -6.47
N THR A 55 -4.94 -13.11 -5.60
CA THR A 55 -5.77 -13.59 -4.47
C THR A 55 -7.21 -13.08 -4.54
N CYS A 56 -7.50 -12.10 -5.42
CA CYS A 56 -8.82 -11.51 -5.52
C CYS A 56 -9.77 -12.39 -6.35
N LEU A 57 -10.89 -12.81 -5.74
CA LEU A 57 -11.91 -13.68 -6.33
C LEU A 57 -13.03 -12.96 -7.11
N HIS A 58 -12.94 -11.64 -7.29
CA HIS A 58 -14.03 -10.87 -7.92
C HIS A 58 -14.21 -11.11 -9.43
N GLY A 59 -13.22 -11.70 -10.11
CA GLY A 59 -13.34 -12.05 -11.54
C GLY A 59 -13.47 -10.84 -12.49
N CYS A 60 -12.91 -9.68 -12.11
CA CYS A 60 -13.01 -8.46 -12.94
C CYS A 60 -12.32 -8.64 -14.30
N VAL A 61 -13.01 -8.26 -15.39
CA VAL A 61 -12.50 -8.34 -16.78
C VAL A 61 -11.22 -7.54 -17.00
N TYR A 62 -11.02 -6.47 -16.24
CA TYR A 62 -9.86 -5.58 -16.32
C TYR A 62 -9.02 -5.61 -15.04
N CYS A 63 -8.93 -6.77 -14.38
CA CYS A 63 -8.13 -6.89 -13.17
C CYS A 63 -6.63 -6.74 -13.48
N TYR A 64 -5.97 -5.76 -12.87
CA TYR A 64 -4.51 -5.63 -12.96
C TYR A 64 -3.77 -6.46 -11.90
N ALA A 65 -4.48 -6.86 -10.83
CA ALA A 65 -3.89 -7.52 -9.67
C ALA A 65 -4.00 -9.06 -9.73
N THR A 66 -4.88 -9.60 -10.57
CA THR A 66 -5.10 -11.04 -10.75
C THR A 66 -4.90 -11.39 -12.22
N ARG A 67 -3.92 -12.24 -12.51
CA ARG A 67 -3.56 -12.69 -13.87
C ARG A 67 -4.64 -13.57 -14.49
N THR A 68 -5.16 -14.52 -13.72
CA THR A 68 -6.29 -15.38 -14.11
C THR A 68 -7.17 -15.67 -12.89
N HIS A 69 -8.47 -15.88 -13.12
CA HIS A 69 -9.38 -16.20 -12.02
C HIS A 69 -9.06 -17.54 -11.37
N GLU A 70 -8.58 -18.50 -12.17
CA GLU A 70 -8.12 -19.81 -11.71
C GLU A 70 -6.93 -19.69 -10.75
N ALA A 71 -5.98 -18.79 -11.03
CA ALA A 71 -4.86 -18.53 -10.12
C ALA A 71 -5.34 -18.00 -8.76
N ALA A 72 -6.34 -17.11 -8.78
CA ALA A 72 -6.95 -16.61 -7.55
C ALA A 72 -7.67 -17.68 -6.75
N LEU A 73 -8.44 -18.56 -7.41
CA LEU A 73 -9.09 -19.70 -6.75
C LEU A 73 -8.06 -20.66 -6.13
N ALA A 74 -6.99 -20.99 -6.87
CA ALA A 74 -5.93 -21.87 -6.39
C ALA A 74 -5.19 -21.27 -5.17
N ARG A 75 -4.89 -19.97 -5.21
CA ARG A 75 -4.26 -19.27 -4.07
C ARG A 75 -5.18 -19.14 -2.87
N HIS A 76 -6.45 -18.80 -3.09
CA HIS A 76 -7.43 -18.73 -2.01
C HIS A 76 -7.58 -20.06 -1.26
N ALA A 77 -7.44 -21.20 -1.94
CA ALA A 77 -7.43 -22.51 -1.29
C ALA A 77 -6.25 -22.74 -0.32
N LEU A 78 -5.19 -21.92 -0.40
CA LEU A 78 -4.05 -21.93 0.51
C LEU A 78 -4.19 -20.93 1.66
N HIS A 79 -5.31 -20.20 1.74
CA HIS A 79 -5.52 -19.21 2.79
C HIS A 79 -5.47 -19.86 4.18
N ASP A 80 -4.66 -19.27 5.07
CA ASP A 80 -4.63 -19.58 6.49
C ASP A 80 -5.27 -18.40 7.23
N GLU A 81 -6.39 -18.67 7.91
CA GLU A 81 -7.13 -17.66 8.69
C GLU A 81 -6.29 -17.03 9.82
N LYS A 82 -5.24 -17.75 10.28
CA LYS A 82 -4.33 -17.29 11.34
C LYS A 82 -3.03 -16.71 10.80
N GLY A 83 -2.86 -16.72 9.47
CA GLY A 83 -1.67 -16.19 8.82
C GLY A 83 -1.67 -14.65 8.80
N ASP A 84 -0.47 -14.07 8.81
CA ASP A 84 -0.27 -12.62 8.70
C ASP A 84 -0.54 -12.06 7.29
N ALA A 85 -0.86 -12.93 6.33
CA ALA A 85 -1.07 -12.61 4.92
C ALA A 85 -2.20 -13.46 4.32
N VAL A 86 -2.79 -12.98 3.21
CA VAL A 86 -3.91 -13.67 2.54
C VAL A 86 -3.54 -15.08 2.07
N VAL A 87 -2.29 -15.28 1.65
CA VAL A 87 -1.73 -16.60 1.40
C VAL A 87 -0.32 -16.68 2.00
N PRO A 88 0.19 -17.89 2.30
CA PRO A 88 1.56 -18.04 2.78
C PRO A 88 2.54 -17.31 1.87
N ALA A 89 3.45 -16.53 2.48
CA ALA A 89 4.50 -15.86 1.74
C ALA A 89 5.31 -16.93 0.99
N SER A 90 5.46 -16.77 -0.33
CA SER A 90 6.38 -17.62 -1.09
C SER A 90 7.78 -17.37 -0.56
N PRO A 91 8.63 -18.40 -0.38
CA PRO A 91 10.02 -18.23 0.04
C PRO A 91 10.87 -17.36 -0.91
N SER A 92 10.31 -16.93 -2.04
CA SER A 92 10.91 -16.05 -3.03
C SER A 92 10.57 -14.56 -2.86
N TRP A 93 9.93 -14.15 -1.76
CA TRP A 93 9.65 -12.75 -1.41
C TRP A 93 10.56 -12.27 -0.29
#